data_AF-A0A7X9H2I8-F1
#
_entry.id   AF-A0A7X9H2I8-F1
#
_cell.length_a   1.000
_cell.length_b   1.000
_cell.length_c   1.000
_cell.angle_alpha   90.00
_cell.angle_beta   90.00
_cell.angle_gamma   90.00
#
_symmetry.space_group_name_H-M   'P 1'
#
loop_
_entity.id
_entity.type
_entity.pdbx_description
1 polymer ?
#
loop_
_entity_poly.entity_id
_entity_poly.type
_entity_poly.pdbx_seq_one_letter_code
_entity_poly.pdbx_strand_id
1 'polypeptide(L)'
;MLESFSLKDKRMVINSIKGRMRNRYNVSLAEVGDSDNYKIAILSIAMISSDGSYLMKVGEKIIYEIEAEQPVEILDVDWAWR
;
A
#
# COMPACT_ATOMS: atom_id res chain seq x y z
N MET A 1 2.07 -18.60 7.76
CA MET A 1 2.06 -18.13 6.36
C MET A 1 0.60 -17.98 5.97
N LEU A 2 0.11 -16.74 5.79
CA LEU A 2 -1.22 -16.52 5.23
C LEU A 2 -1.08 -16.61 3.72
N GLU A 3 -1.41 -17.77 3.17
CA GLU A 3 -1.43 -17.96 1.73
C GLU A 3 -2.73 -17.36 1.18
N SER A 4 -2.61 -16.42 0.23
CA SER A 4 -3.74 -16.03 -0.61
C SER A 4 -4.05 -17.21 -1.54
N PHE A 5 -5.31 -17.65 -1.60
CA PHE A 5 -5.73 -18.79 -2.43
C PHE A 5 -6.59 -18.36 -3.63
N SER A 6 -6.94 -17.07 -3.74
CA SER A 6 -7.78 -16.56 -4.82
C SER A 6 -7.63 -15.05 -5.04
N LEU A 7 -8.05 -14.59 -6.23
CA LEU A 7 -8.14 -13.16 -6.55
C LEU A 7 -9.08 -12.41 -5.59
N LYS A 8 -10.09 -13.08 -5.05
CA LYS A 8 -11.02 -12.48 -4.09
C LYS A 8 -10.31 -12.18 -2.78
N ASP A 9 -9.48 -13.10 -2.29
CA ASP A 9 -8.73 -12.92 -1.04
C ASP A 9 -7.77 -11.75 -1.14
N LYS A 10 -7.00 -11.68 -2.24
CA LYS A 10 -6.18 -10.51 -2.58
C LYS A 10 -7.00 -9.22 -2.55
N ARG A 11 -8.12 -9.17 -3.28
CA ARG A 11 -8.98 -7.97 -3.33
C ARG A 11 -9.49 -7.54 -1.95
N MET A 12 -9.83 -8.49 -1.07
CA MET A 12 -10.25 -8.16 0.30
C MET A 12 -9.13 -7.49 1.10
N VAL A 13 -7.92 -8.04 1.06
CA VAL A 13 -6.74 -7.48 1.75
C VAL A 13 -6.39 -6.09 1.19
N ILE A 14 -6.30 -5.97 -0.14
CA ILE A 14 -5.99 -4.70 -0.80
C ILE A 14 -7.04 -3.63 -0.53
N ASN A 15 -8.33 -3.98 -0.52
CA ASN A 15 -9.38 -3.01 -0.19
C ASN A 15 -9.35 -2.60 1.28
N SER A 16 -9.01 -3.52 2.20
CA SER A 16 -8.78 -3.20 3.62
C SER A 16 -7.64 -2.18 3.75
N ILE A 17 -6.48 -2.44 3.13
CA ILE A 17 -5.34 -1.52 3.12
C ILE A 17 -5.75 -0.15 2.58
N LYS A 18 -6.31 -0.09 1.37
CA LYS A 18 -6.69 1.16 0.72
C LYS A 18 -7.69 1.97 1.54
N GLY A 19 -8.73 1.32 2.09
CA GLY A 19 -9.75 2.00 2.88
C GLY A 19 -9.18 2.55 4.18
N ARG A 20 -8.38 1.75 4.87
CA ARG A 20 -7.75 2.13 6.14
C ARG A 20 -6.76 3.29 5.97
N MET A 21 -5.89 3.23 4.97
CA MET A 21 -4.89 4.29 4.74
C MET A 21 -5.53 5.60 4.27
N ARG A 22 -6.53 5.54 3.38
CA ARG A 22 -7.31 6.73 2.98
C ARG A 22 -8.05 7.39 4.14
N ASN A 23 -8.53 6.61 5.11
CA ASN A 23 -9.24 7.15 6.27
C ASN A 23 -8.29 7.78 7.30
N ARG A 24 -7.04 7.32 7.39
CA ARG A 24 -6.05 7.81 8.37
C ARG A 24 -5.17 8.92 7.84
N TYR A 25 -4.93 8.97 6.53
CA TYR A 25 -4.02 9.92 5.90
C TYR A 25 -4.66 10.56 4.66
N ASN A 26 -4.25 11.79 4.34
CA ASN A 26 -4.69 12.46 3.11
C ASN A 26 -3.90 11.95 1.89
N VAL A 27 -4.23 10.72 1.45
CA VAL A 27 -3.46 9.99 0.44
C VAL A 27 -4.37 9.30 -0.56
N SER A 28 -3.89 9.15 -1.80
CA SER A 28 -4.55 8.38 -2.84
C SER A 28 -3.80 7.06 -3.07
N LEU A 29 -4.50 5.92 -2.98
CA LEU A 29 -3.92 4.59 -3.21
C LEU A 29 -4.60 3.85 -4.37
N ALA A 30 -3.82 3.26 -5.26
CA ALA A 30 -4.33 2.40 -6.32
C ALA A 30 -3.49 1.12 -6.42
N GLU A 31 -4.13 0.03 -6.84
CA GLU A 31 -3.39 -1.15 -7.31
C GLU A 31 -3.01 -0.91 -8.76
N VAL A 32 -1.73 -1.08 -9.10
CA VAL A 32 -1.20 -0.80 -10.44
C VAL A 32 -0.48 -2.02 -10.99
N GLY A 33 -1.02 -2.65 -12.02
CA GLY A 33 -0.40 -3.84 -12.62
C GLY A 33 -0.60 -5.14 -11.82
N ASP A 34 -0.22 -6.25 -12.47
CA ASP A 34 -0.30 -7.65 -12.01
C ASP A 34 -1.60 -8.04 -11.27
N SER A 35 -2.75 -7.55 -11.76
CA SER A 35 -4.05 -7.80 -11.14
C SER A 35 -4.52 -9.25 -11.23
N ASP A 36 -3.95 -10.05 -12.14
CA ASP A 36 -4.28 -11.46 -12.33
C ASP A 36 -3.48 -12.39 -11.41
N ASN A 37 -2.41 -11.88 -10.79
CA ASN A 37 -1.67 -12.62 -9.76
C ASN A 37 -2.33 -12.42 -8.40
N TYR A 38 -2.75 -13.52 -7.76
CA TYR A 38 -3.39 -13.46 -6.45
C TYR A 38 -2.40 -13.43 -5.29
N LYS A 39 -1.10 -13.65 -5.54
CA LYS A 39 -0.03 -13.66 -4.53
C LYS A 39 0.73 -12.33 -4.46
N ILE A 40 0.83 -11.62 -5.59
CA ILE A 40 1.55 -10.35 -5.69
C ILE A 40 0.56 -9.24 -5.96
N ALA A 41 0.77 -8.09 -5.32
CA ALA A 41 0.03 -6.87 -5.58
C ALA A 41 1.02 -5.71 -5.60
N ILE A 42 0.88 -4.81 -6.57
CA ILE A 42 1.66 -3.58 -6.64
C ILE A 42 0.71 -2.44 -6.29
N LEU A 43 1.08 -1.65 -5.29
CA LEU A 43 0.30 -0.50 -4.84
C LEU A 43 1.07 0.78 -5.12
N SER A 44 0.40 1.75 -5.74
CA SER A 44 0.89 3.13 -5.84
C SER A 44 0.20 4.01 -4.83
N ILE A 45 0.99 4.89 -4.21
CA ILE A 45 0.54 5.88 -3.25
C ILE A 45 0.93 7.26 -3.78
N ALA A 46 -0.04 8.17 -3.85
CA ALA A 46 0.17 9.56 -4.26
C ALA A 46 -0.26 10.52 -3.14
N MET A 47 0.59 11.51 -2.88
CA MET A 47 0.43 12.52 -1.83
C MET A 47 0.94 13.87 -2.34
N ILE A 48 0.33 14.96 -1.88
CA ILE A 48 0.72 16.32 -2.26
C ILE A 48 0.90 17.14 -0.99
N SER A 49 2.01 17.86 -0.89
CA SER A 49 2.33 18.80 0.20
C SER A 49 3.35 19.83 -0.28
N SER A 50 3.41 20.98 0.39
CA SER A 50 4.48 21.97 0.19
C SER A 50 5.80 21.59 0.89
N ASP A 51 5.77 20.61 1.81
CA ASP A 51 6.94 20.12 2.54
C ASP A 51 7.27 18.67 2.16
N GLY A 52 8.43 18.48 1.51
CA GLY A 52 8.93 17.16 1.12
C GLY A 52 9.32 16.26 2.31
N SER A 53 9.77 16.85 3.43
CA SER A 53 10.13 16.10 4.64
C SER A 53 8.87 15.51 5.28
N TYR A 54 7.78 16.26 5.26
CA TYR A 54 6.46 15.76 5.66
C TYR A 54 6.01 14.59 4.78
N LEU A 55 6.14 14.70 3.45
CA LEU A 55 5.77 13.61 2.53
C LEU A 55 6.55 12.33 2.81
N MET A 56 7.88 12.43 3.00
CA MET A 56 8.72 11.28 3.32
C MET A 56 8.31 10.64 4.66
N LYS A 57 8.16 11.45 5.71
CA LYS A 57 7.76 10.96 7.03
C LYS A 57 6.39 10.28 7.03
N VAL A 58 5.41 10.83 6.31
CA VAL A 58 4.08 10.21 6.19
C VAL A 58 4.14 8.93 5.37
N GLY A 59 4.90 8.91 4.27
CA GLY A 59 5.07 7.72 3.45
C GLY A 59 5.70 6.56 4.21
N GLU A 60 6.79 6.82 4.95
CA GLU A 60 7.44 5.83 5.81
C GLU A 60 6.48 5.28 6.87
N LYS A 61 5.67 6.16 7.47
CA LYS A 61 4.67 5.75 8.46
C LYS A 61 3.59 4.84 7.84
N ILE A 62 3.15 5.13 6.63
CA ILE A 62 2.18 4.29 5.90
C ILE A 62 2.77 2.90 5.63
N ILE A 63 4.03 2.83 5.17
CA ILE A 63 4.73 1.56 4.91
C ILE A 63 4.81 0.72 6.20
N TYR A 64 5.28 1.33 7.28
CA TYR A 64 5.37 0.68 8.59
C TYR A 64 4.00 0.14 9.07
N GLU A 65 2.94 0.92 8.88
CA GLU A 65 1.61 0.54 9.34
C GLU A 65 0.98 -0.57 8.47
N ILE A 66 1.29 -0.61 7.17
CA ILE A 66 0.89 -1.72 6.29
C ILE A 66 1.60 -3.00 6.76
N GLU A 67 2.91 -2.95 6.97
CA GLU A 67 3.70 -4.11 7.39
C GLU A 67 3.32 -4.62 8.79
N ALA A 68 2.99 -3.71 9.71
CA ALA A 68 2.64 -4.07 11.09
C ALA A 68 1.20 -4.58 11.24
N GLU A 69 0.23 -4.06 10.48
CA GLU A 69 -1.20 -4.32 10.73
C GLU A 69 -1.86 -5.24 9.69
N GLN A 70 -1.21 -5.53 8.56
CA GLN A 70 -1.83 -6.26 7.46
C GLN A 70 -1.09 -7.58 7.20
N PRO A 71 -1.79 -8.64 6.76
CA PRO A 71 -1.17 -9.94 6.51
C PRO A 71 -0.47 -9.95 5.14
N VAL A 72 0.46 -9.02 4.94
CA VAL A 72 1.23 -8.85 3.70
C VAL A 72 2.70 -8.68 4.03
N GLU A 73 3.55 -9.06 3.08
CA GLU A 73 4.98 -8.81 3.12
C GLU A 73 5.31 -7.77 2.06
N ILE A 74 6.11 -6.76 2.41
CA ILE A 74 6.55 -5.73 1.49
C ILE A 74 7.83 -6.23 0.81
N LEU A 75 7.75 -6.49 -0.50
CA LEU A 75 8.88 -7.02 -1.27
C LEU A 75 9.81 -5.91 -1.77
N ASP A 76 9.26 -4.74 -2.09
CA ASP A 76 9.99 -3.62 -2.63
C ASP A 76 9.22 -2.30 -2.40
N VAL A 77 9.95 -1.19 -2.34
CA VAL A 77 9.39 0.16 -2.23
C VAL A 77 10.20 1.10 -3.11
N ASP A 78 9.54 1.63 -4.15
CA ASP A 78 10.08 2.66 -5.02
C ASP A 78 9.51 4.04 -4.71
N TRP A 79 10.37 5.05 -4.75
CA TRP A 79 10.01 6.45 -4.48
C TRP A 79 10.26 7.27 -5.74
N ALA A 80 9.21 7.80 -6.34
CA ALA A 80 9.26 8.49 -7.64
C ALA A 80 10.15 9.75 -7.71
N TRP A 81 10.71 10.22 -6.60
CA TRP A 81 11.56 11.41 -6.51
C TRP A 81 13.03 11.10 -6.19
N ARG A 82 13.43 9.83 -6.25
CA ARG A 82 14.79 9.39 -5.97
C ARG A 82 15.57 9.03 -7.22
#